data_AF-A0A1E5W372-F1
#
_entry.id   AF-A0A1E5W372-F1
#
_cell.length_a   1.000
_cell.length_b   1.000
_cell.length_c   1.000
_cell.angle_alpha   90.00
_cell.angle_beta   90.00
_cell.angle_gamma   90.00
#
_symmetry.space_group_name_H-M   'P 1'
#
loop_
_entity.id
_entity.type
_entity.pdbx_description
1 polymer ?
#
loop_
_entity_poly.entity_id
_entity_poly.type
_entity_poly.pdbx_seq_one_letter_code
_entity_poly.pdbx_strand_id
1 'polypeptide(L)'
;MAVVEEEKKQMSGLGIGVGNMRSGERALLHVGWELGYGKEGSFSFPNVPPMADLVYEVELIGFDDVKEGKARSDMTVEERIAAADRRKTEGNEYFKEKKLEEAMQQYEMAIAYMGDDFMFQLFGKYRDMALAVKNPCHLNMAACLIKLNRFDEAIVQCSIVLSEDESNVKALFRRGKAKSELGQTESAREDFLKAKKYSPEDKEILRELRLLVEQDKALYQKQKELYKGLFGPRPEVKPKKANYLVIFWQWLVSLIRYLVRMFKRKNE
;
A
#
# COMPACT_ATOMS: atom_id res chain seq x y z
N MET A 1 -43.29 -18.72 34.85
CA MET A 1 -42.55 -17.59 34.26
C MET A 1 -41.09 -17.99 34.12
N ALA A 2 -40.84 -19.01 33.30
CA ALA A 2 -39.55 -19.66 33.16
C ALA A 2 -39.28 -19.80 31.66
N VAL A 3 -38.91 -18.69 30.99
CA VAL A 3 -38.44 -18.71 29.57
C VAL A 3 -37.54 -17.51 29.23
N VAL A 4 -37.07 -16.69 30.18
CA VAL A 4 -36.26 -15.49 29.85
C VAL A 4 -34.82 -15.55 30.39
N GLU A 5 -34.47 -16.57 31.17
CA GLU A 5 -33.14 -16.68 31.80
C GLU A 5 -32.12 -17.54 31.03
N GLU A 6 -32.54 -18.36 30.06
CA GLU A 6 -31.63 -19.30 29.35
C GLU A 6 -31.00 -18.74 28.05
N GLU A 7 -31.45 -17.59 27.54
CA GLU A 7 -30.88 -17.00 26.31
C GLU A 7 -29.66 -16.09 26.52
N LYS A 8 -29.23 -15.87 27.77
CA LYS A 8 -27.88 -15.36 28.07
C LYS A 8 -26.86 -16.50 27.93
N LYS A 9 -26.72 -17.00 26.71
CA LYS A 9 -25.68 -17.94 26.30
C LYS A 9 -24.32 -17.23 26.37
N GLN A 10 -23.81 -17.11 27.60
CA GLN A 10 -22.44 -16.81 28.02
C GLN A 10 -21.65 -15.90 27.07
N MET A 11 -22.05 -14.63 26.96
CA MET A 11 -21.22 -13.61 26.32
C MET A 11 -19.98 -13.39 27.18
N SER A 12 -18.79 -13.65 26.63
CA SER A 12 -17.52 -13.32 27.29
C SER A 12 -17.45 -11.82 27.61
N GLY A 13 -16.65 -11.42 28.60
CA GLY A 13 -16.47 -10.02 28.96
C GLY A 13 -15.95 -9.17 27.79
N LEU A 14 -15.20 -9.78 26.87
CA LEU A 14 -14.85 -9.19 25.58
C LEU A 14 -16.10 -8.87 24.75
N GLY A 15 -17.04 -9.81 24.61
CA GLY A 15 -18.29 -9.59 23.88
C GLY A 15 -19.15 -8.47 24.48
N ILE A 16 -19.19 -8.35 25.81
CA ILE A 16 -19.89 -7.25 26.50
C ILE A 16 -19.23 -5.91 26.20
N GLY A 17 -17.90 -5.84 26.26
CA GLY A 17 -17.15 -4.63 25.95
C GLY A 17 -17.34 -4.19 24.50
N VAL A 18 -17.18 -5.12 23.56
CA VAL A 18 -17.36 -4.86 22.12
C VAL A 18 -18.79 -4.43 21.79
N GLY A 19 -19.80 -5.00 22.45
CA GLY A 19 -21.21 -4.62 22.25
C GLY A 19 -21.55 -3.16 22.59
N ASN A 20 -20.68 -2.46 23.33
CA ASN A 20 -20.84 -1.05 23.67
C ASN A 20 -19.92 -0.10 22.87
N MET A 21 -19.09 -0.63 21.97
CA MET A 21 -18.19 0.17 21.14
C MET A 21 -18.90 0.73 19.91
N ARG A 22 -18.42 1.86 19.38
CA ARG A 22 -18.83 2.37 18.07
C ARG A 22 -17.93 1.86 16.95
N SER A 23 -18.46 1.86 15.72
CA SER A 23 -17.65 1.61 14.52
C SER A 23 -16.50 2.62 14.41
N GLY A 24 -15.29 2.14 14.15
CA GLY A 24 -14.03 2.89 14.17
C GLY A 24 -13.45 3.18 15.55
N GLU A 25 -14.07 2.70 16.64
CA GLU A 25 -13.60 2.97 18.02
C GLU A 25 -12.46 2.04 18.40
N ARG A 26 -11.41 2.60 19.02
CA ARG A 26 -10.33 1.86 19.67
C ARG A 26 -10.49 1.97 21.18
N ALA A 27 -10.57 0.83 21.87
CA ALA A 27 -10.78 0.78 23.31
C ALA A 27 -9.86 -0.24 23.98
N LEU A 28 -9.49 0.05 25.23
CA LEU A 28 -8.81 -0.87 26.12
C LEU A 28 -9.84 -1.45 27.10
N LEU A 29 -10.12 -2.75 27.01
CA LEU A 29 -11.11 -3.43 27.82
C LEU A 29 -10.45 -4.22 28.95
N HIS A 30 -10.77 -3.87 30.19
CA HIS A 30 -10.38 -4.63 31.38
C HIS A 30 -11.48 -5.64 31.71
N VAL A 31 -11.15 -6.93 31.61
CA VAL A 31 -12.09 -8.03 31.80
C VAL A 31 -11.62 -8.88 32.98
N GLY A 32 -12.41 -8.89 34.06
CA GLY A 32 -12.15 -9.76 35.20
C GLY A 32 -12.20 -11.23 34.82
N TRP A 33 -11.44 -12.08 35.53
CA TRP A 33 -11.33 -13.50 35.25
C TRP A 33 -12.68 -14.24 35.21
N GLU A 34 -13.70 -13.75 35.94
CA GLU A 34 -15.04 -14.32 35.96
C GLU A 34 -15.75 -14.26 34.60
N LEU A 35 -15.42 -13.24 33.80
CA LEU A 35 -15.94 -13.01 32.45
C LEU A 35 -14.91 -13.37 31.35
N GLY A 36 -13.71 -13.80 31.75
CA GLY A 36 -12.63 -14.27 30.88
C GLY A 36 -12.59 -15.80 30.78
N TYR A 37 -11.45 -16.40 31.12
CA TYR A 37 -11.22 -17.85 31.07
C TYR A 37 -11.61 -18.59 32.36
N GLY A 38 -12.20 -17.88 33.33
CA GLY A 38 -12.73 -18.49 34.55
C GLY A 38 -11.68 -19.15 35.43
N LYS A 39 -12.12 -20.12 36.24
CA LYS A 39 -11.26 -20.85 37.19
C LYS A 39 -10.31 -21.84 36.53
N GLU A 40 -10.57 -22.21 35.28
CA GLU A 40 -9.83 -23.24 34.57
C GLU A 40 -8.69 -22.66 33.74
N GLY A 41 -8.83 -21.40 33.28
CA GLY A 41 -7.86 -20.81 32.35
C GLY A 41 -7.98 -21.41 30.95
N SER A 42 -6.94 -21.23 30.14
CA SER A 42 -6.78 -21.87 28.84
C SER A 42 -5.38 -22.45 28.74
N PHE A 43 -5.29 -23.78 28.61
CA PHE A 43 -4.02 -24.48 28.39
C PHE A 43 -3.60 -24.51 26.90
N SER A 44 -4.50 -24.12 25.99
CA SER A 44 -4.23 -23.94 24.55
C SER A 44 -4.01 -22.46 24.21
N PHE A 45 -3.45 -22.15 23.04
CA PHE A 45 -3.18 -20.76 22.65
C PHE A 45 -4.49 -19.94 22.50
N PRO A 46 -4.61 -18.75 23.11
CA PRO A 46 -3.62 -18.12 24.00
C PRO A 46 -3.58 -18.81 25.38
N ASN A 47 -2.37 -19.14 25.84
CA ASN A 47 -2.16 -19.80 27.14
C ASN A 47 -2.44 -18.79 28.26
N VAL A 48 -3.54 -19.01 28.98
CA VAL A 48 -4.03 -18.11 30.02
C VAL A 48 -4.13 -18.87 31.34
N PRO A 49 -3.45 -18.42 32.40
CA PRO A 49 -3.55 -19.06 33.71
C PRO A 49 -5.00 -19.07 34.27
N PRO A 50 -5.32 -20.04 35.14
CA PRO A 50 -6.52 -20.00 35.98
C PRO A 50 -6.70 -18.66 36.69
N MET A 51 -7.94 -18.13 36.71
CA MET A 51 -8.32 -16.91 37.44
C MET A 51 -7.50 -15.67 37.05
N ALA A 52 -7.09 -15.56 35.78
CA ALA A 52 -6.36 -14.41 35.27
C ALA A 52 -7.30 -13.33 34.71
N ASP A 53 -7.12 -12.09 35.16
CA ASP A 53 -7.75 -10.92 34.55
C ASP A 53 -7.10 -10.62 33.19
N LEU A 54 -7.90 -10.11 32.26
CA LEU A 54 -7.51 -9.89 30.87
C LEU A 54 -7.58 -8.40 30.52
N VAL A 55 -6.66 -7.97 29.68
CA VAL A 55 -6.67 -6.64 29.07
C VAL A 55 -6.66 -6.82 27.56
N TYR A 56 -7.74 -6.38 26.90
CA TYR A 56 -7.84 -6.42 25.44
C TYR A 56 -7.66 -5.02 24.87
N GLU A 57 -6.75 -4.86 23.90
CA GLU A 57 -6.76 -3.73 22.99
C GLU A 57 -7.63 -4.11 21.78
N VAL A 58 -8.75 -3.43 21.60
CA VAL A 58 -9.73 -3.74 20.55
C VAL A 58 -9.95 -2.53 19.67
N GLU A 59 -9.94 -2.76 18.36
CA GLU A 59 -10.39 -1.81 17.35
C GLU A 59 -11.65 -2.39 16.71
N LEU A 60 -12.81 -1.76 16.93
CA LEU A 60 -14.05 -2.16 16.28
C LEU A 60 -14.12 -1.52 14.91
N ILE A 61 -13.68 -2.24 13.88
CA ILE A 61 -13.65 -1.75 12.49
C ILE A 61 -15.07 -1.38 12.00
N GLY A 62 -16.06 -2.17 12.40
CA GLY A 62 -17.49 -1.92 12.15
C GLY A 62 -18.36 -3.09 12.55
N PHE A 63 -19.66 -2.86 12.64
CA PHE A 63 -20.65 -3.89 12.92
C PHE A 63 -21.85 -3.71 12.00
N ASP A 64 -22.52 -4.82 11.72
CA ASP A 64 -23.75 -4.83 10.95
C ASP A 64 -24.93 -4.97 11.89
N ASP A 65 -25.88 -4.04 11.85
CA ASP A 65 -27.27 -4.42 12.07
C ASP A 65 -27.58 -5.47 11.02
N VAL A 66 -28.18 -6.60 11.43
CA VAL A 66 -28.46 -7.72 10.55
C VAL A 66 -29.51 -7.31 9.51
N LYS A 67 -29.14 -6.52 8.51
CA LYS A 67 -29.97 -6.16 7.35
C LYS A 67 -30.42 -7.41 6.59
N GLU A 68 -29.69 -8.51 6.79
CA GLU A 68 -29.87 -9.79 6.13
C GLU A 68 -30.80 -10.75 6.90
N GLY A 69 -31.36 -10.30 8.03
CA GLY A 69 -32.35 -11.04 8.83
C GLY A 69 -31.84 -12.31 9.53
N LYS A 70 -30.61 -12.77 9.26
CA LYS A 70 -30.01 -13.98 9.83
C LYS A 70 -28.56 -13.76 10.28
N ALA A 71 -28.13 -14.44 11.34
CA ALA A 71 -26.73 -14.46 11.74
C ALA A 71 -25.87 -15.22 10.71
N ARG A 72 -24.56 -14.91 10.62
CA ARG A 72 -23.62 -15.58 9.69
C ARG A 72 -23.56 -17.10 9.88
N SER A 73 -23.79 -17.58 11.10
CA SER A 73 -23.85 -19.02 11.44
C SER A 73 -25.06 -19.74 10.84
N ASP A 74 -26.13 -18.99 10.55
CA ASP A 74 -27.43 -19.54 10.18
C ASP A 74 -27.71 -19.37 8.67
N MET A 75 -26.75 -18.77 7.95
CA MET A 75 -26.81 -18.59 6.50
C MET A 75 -26.36 -19.86 5.77
N THR A 76 -27.03 -20.18 4.67
CA THR A 76 -26.49 -21.17 3.72
C THR A 76 -25.24 -20.62 3.03
N VAL A 77 -24.48 -21.50 2.37
CA VAL A 77 -23.30 -21.10 1.59
C VAL A 77 -23.66 -20.05 0.54
N GLU A 78 -24.76 -20.24 -0.18
CA GLU A 78 -25.24 -19.32 -1.22
C GLU A 78 -25.71 -17.99 -0.62
N GLU A 79 -26.46 -18.01 0.48
CA GLU A 79 -26.90 -16.80 1.18
C GLU A 79 -25.70 -15.97 1.64
N ARG A 80 -24.67 -16.63 2.18
CA ARG A 80 -23.45 -16.00 2.68
C ARG A 80 -22.58 -15.44 1.56
N ILE A 81 -22.46 -16.14 0.42
CA ILE A 81 -21.78 -15.61 -0.77
C ILE A 81 -22.56 -14.42 -1.36
N ALA A 82 -23.89 -14.49 -1.41
CA ALA A 82 -24.72 -13.39 -1.90
C ALA A 82 -24.64 -12.15 -0.99
N ALA A 83 -24.54 -12.35 0.33
CA ALA A 83 -24.25 -11.30 1.30
C ALA A 83 -22.93 -10.59 1.01
N ALA A 84 -21.86 -11.36 0.83
CA ALA A 84 -20.56 -10.82 0.45
C ALA A 84 -20.61 -10.08 -0.90
N ASP A 85 -21.37 -10.60 -1.87
CA ASP A 85 -21.50 -9.97 -3.18
C ASP A 85 -22.20 -8.61 -3.10
N ARG A 86 -23.26 -8.49 -2.29
CA ARG A 86 -23.91 -7.19 -2.02
C ARG A 86 -22.92 -6.18 -1.45
N ARG A 87 -22.09 -6.57 -0.48
CA ARG A 87 -21.06 -5.70 0.11
C ARG A 87 -20.03 -5.26 -0.92
N LYS A 88 -19.58 -6.17 -1.77
CA LYS A 88 -18.72 -5.83 -2.91
C LYS A 88 -19.40 -4.78 -3.81
N THR A 89 -20.69 -4.92 -4.11
CA THR A 89 -21.40 -3.94 -4.93
C THR A 89 -21.53 -2.58 -4.25
N GLU A 90 -21.81 -2.53 -2.94
CA GLU A 90 -21.82 -1.29 -2.16
C GLU A 90 -20.44 -0.60 -2.16
N GLY A 91 -19.37 -1.38 -1.96
CA GLY A 91 -18.00 -0.89 -2.07
C GLY A 91 -17.68 -0.32 -3.45
N ASN A 92 -18.22 -0.91 -4.52
CA ASN A 92 -18.05 -0.39 -5.88
C ASN A 92 -18.75 0.97 -6.06
N GLU A 93 -19.90 1.19 -5.41
CA GLU A 93 -20.57 2.50 -5.45
C GLU A 93 -19.76 3.56 -4.70
N TYR A 94 -19.28 3.26 -3.49
CA TYR A 94 -18.38 4.16 -2.76
C TYR A 94 -17.09 4.47 -3.55
N PHE A 95 -16.54 3.49 -4.24
CA PHE A 95 -15.37 3.68 -5.10
C PHE A 95 -15.65 4.66 -6.24
N LYS A 96 -16.84 4.60 -6.87
CA LYS A 96 -17.25 5.56 -7.90
C LYS A 96 -17.43 6.97 -7.31
N GLU A 97 -17.93 7.07 -6.09
CA GLU A 97 -18.04 8.32 -5.33
C GLU A 97 -16.68 8.87 -4.84
N LYS A 98 -15.58 8.15 -5.08
CA LYS A 98 -14.22 8.46 -4.59
C LYS A 98 -14.08 8.45 -3.05
N LYS A 99 -15.02 7.82 -2.37
CA LYS A 99 -14.98 7.51 -0.93
C LYS A 99 -14.20 6.21 -0.73
N LEU A 100 -12.86 6.32 -0.75
CA LEU A 100 -11.98 5.17 -0.89
C LEU A 100 -11.93 4.34 0.40
N GLU A 101 -11.90 5.00 1.55
CA GLU A 101 -11.87 4.38 2.86
C GLU A 101 -13.17 3.60 3.13
N GLU A 102 -14.33 4.19 2.83
CA GLU A 102 -15.64 3.53 2.95
C GLU A 102 -15.78 2.37 1.95
N ALA A 103 -15.25 2.53 0.74
CA ALA A 103 -15.19 1.43 -0.23
C ALA A 103 -14.35 0.26 0.31
N MET A 104 -13.19 0.54 0.89
CA MET A 104 -12.33 -0.46 1.51
C MET A 104 -13.02 -1.19 2.66
N GLN A 105 -13.72 -0.46 3.53
CA GLN A 105 -14.50 -1.07 4.61
C GLN A 105 -15.53 -2.08 4.06
N GLN A 106 -16.27 -1.73 3.00
CA GLN A 106 -17.24 -2.67 2.43
C GLN A 106 -16.57 -3.90 1.78
N TYR A 107 -15.42 -3.74 1.13
CA TYR A 107 -14.66 -4.89 0.60
C TYR A 107 -14.12 -5.78 1.73
N GLU A 108 -13.61 -5.19 2.80
CA GLU A 108 -13.14 -5.91 3.99
C GLU A 108 -14.28 -6.70 4.64
N MET A 109 -15.46 -6.09 4.77
CA MET A 109 -16.66 -6.77 5.25
C MET A 109 -17.05 -7.94 4.34
N ALA A 110 -17.04 -7.76 3.02
CA ALA A 110 -17.28 -8.84 2.06
C ALA A 110 -16.30 -10.00 2.26
N ILE A 111 -15.01 -9.70 2.45
CA ILE A 111 -13.96 -10.71 2.70
C ILE A 111 -14.19 -11.40 4.05
N ALA A 112 -14.61 -10.68 5.09
CA ALA A 112 -14.90 -11.25 6.41
C ALA A 112 -16.07 -12.25 6.37
N TYR A 113 -17.07 -12.01 5.51
CA TYR A 113 -18.10 -13.01 5.22
C TYR A 113 -17.50 -14.28 4.59
N MET A 114 -16.39 -14.18 3.86
CA MET A 114 -15.67 -15.29 3.24
C MET A 114 -14.31 -15.56 3.92
N GLY A 115 -14.29 -15.50 5.25
CA GLY A 115 -13.12 -15.82 6.07
C GLY A 115 -12.60 -17.25 5.86
N ASP A 116 -11.40 -17.52 6.34
CA ASP A 116 -10.67 -18.74 5.98
C ASP A 116 -11.35 -20.02 6.47
N ASP A 117 -11.96 -20.01 7.67
CA ASP A 117 -12.75 -21.14 8.19
C ASP A 117 -13.91 -21.51 7.25
N PHE A 118 -14.59 -20.51 6.70
CA PHE A 118 -15.67 -20.73 5.75
C PHE A 118 -15.11 -21.24 4.41
N MET A 119 -14.05 -20.62 3.90
CA MET A 119 -13.44 -21.01 2.61
C MET A 119 -12.85 -22.43 2.63
N PHE A 120 -12.32 -22.87 3.77
CA PHE A 120 -11.76 -24.22 3.93
C PHE A 120 -12.82 -25.32 3.84
N GLN A 121 -14.08 -25.00 4.16
CA GLN A 121 -15.21 -25.92 4.07
C GLN A 121 -15.80 -26.03 2.64
N LEU A 122 -15.43 -25.13 1.73
CA LEU A 122 -15.99 -25.08 0.38
C LEU A 122 -15.15 -25.88 -0.62
N PHE A 123 -15.85 -26.64 -1.47
CA PHE A 123 -15.26 -27.43 -2.55
C PHE A 123 -16.00 -27.25 -3.88
N GLY A 124 -15.29 -27.48 -4.98
CA GLY A 124 -15.82 -27.39 -6.34
C GLY A 124 -16.55 -26.08 -6.61
N LYS A 125 -17.77 -26.19 -7.17
CA LYS A 125 -18.60 -25.04 -7.56
C LYS A 125 -18.74 -23.98 -6.48
N TYR A 126 -18.90 -24.36 -5.20
CA TYR A 126 -19.10 -23.41 -4.12
C TYR A 126 -17.84 -22.60 -3.81
N ARG A 127 -16.67 -23.23 -3.89
CA ARG A 127 -15.38 -22.54 -3.74
C ARG A 127 -15.18 -21.55 -4.90
N ASP A 128 -15.48 -21.98 -6.12
CA ASP A 128 -15.36 -21.12 -7.31
C ASP A 128 -16.29 -19.90 -7.22
N MET A 129 -17.54 -20.10 -6.77
CA MET A 129 -18.48 -19.01 -6.53
C MET A 129 -17.99 -18.03 -5.46
N ALA A 130 -17.42 -18.53 -4.36
CA ALA A 130 -16.86 -17.67 -3.32
C ALA A 130 -15.63 -16.89 -3.82
N LEU A 131 -14.70 -17.56 -4.52
CA LEU A 131 -13.52 -16.90 -5.12
C LEU A 131 -13.90 -15.84 -6.16
N ALA A 132 -14.95 -16.07 -6.93
CA ALA A 132 -15.49 -15.09 -7.88
C ALA A 132 -15.98 -13.79 -7.21
N VAL A 133 -16.25 -13.80 -5.91
CA VAL A 133 -16.55 -12.60 -5.11
C VAL A 133 -15.31 -12.12 -4.35
N LYS A 134 -14.58 -13.02 -3.69
CA LYS A 134 -13.42 -12.72 -2.84
C LYS A 134 -12.28 -12.07 -3.62
N ASN A 135 -11.92 -12.61 -4.79
CA ASN A 135 -10.80 -12.11 -5.59
C ASN A 135 -11.04 -10.67 -6.09
N PRO A 136 -12.22 -10.31 -6.64
CA PRO A 136 -12.54 -8.92 -6.96
C PRO A 136 -12.49 -7.97 -5.76
N CYS A 137 -12.86 -8.40 -4.55
CA CYS A 137 -12.77 -7.57 -3.35
C CYS A 137 -11.31 -7.20 -3.04
N HIS A 138 -10.41 -8.19 -3.00
CA HIS A 138 -8.97 -7.95 -2.82
C HIS A 138 -8.39 -7.04 -3.92
N LEU A 139 -8.76 -7.29 -5.18
CA LEU A 139 -8.34 -6.44 -6.30
C LEU A 139 -8.82 -5.00 -6.11
N ASN A 140 -10.10 -4.79 -5.81
CA ASN A 140 -10.66 -3.45 -5.65
C ASN A 140 -10.08 -2.73 -4.44
N MET A 141 -9.81 -3.45 -3.35
CA MET A 141 -9.07 -2.92 -2.21
C MET A 141 -7.66 -2.48 -2.61
N ALA A 142 -6.93 -3.28 -3.40
CA ALA A 142 -5.63 -2.88 -3.96
C ALA A 142 -5.73 -1.61 -4.83
N ALA A 143 -6.80 -1.44 -5.60
CA ALA A 143 -7.02 -0.23 -6.38
C ALA A 143 -7.28 1.01 -5.50
N CYS A 144 -7.99 0.86 -4.38
CA CYS A 144 -8.17 1.93 -3.40
C CYS A 144 -6.83 2.29 -2.75
N LEU A 145 -6.08 1.29 -2.29
CA LEU A 145 -4.78 1.46 -1.64
C LEU A 145 -3.75 2.16 -2.55
N ILE A 146 -3.71 1.80 -3.84
CA ILE A 146 -2.86 2.49 -4.83
C ILE A 146 -3.25 3.97 -4.96
N LYS A 147 -4.55 4.29 -4.97
CA LYS A 147 -5.02 5.70 -5.03
C LYS A 147 -4.69 6.47 -3.74
N LEU A 148 -4.58 5.79 -2.61
CA LEU A 148 -4.18 6.35 -1.32
C LEU A 148 -2.65 6.33 -1.10
N ASN A 149 -1.86 5.93 -2.09
CA ASN A 149 -0.40 5.76 -1.99
C ASN A 149 0.07 4.77 -0.91
N ARG A 150 -0.81 3.83 -0.49
CA ARG A 150 -0.51 2.74 0.46
C ARG A 150 -0.03 1.51 -0.30
N PHE A 151 1.15 1.61 -0.92
CA PHE A 151 1.61 0.65 -1.92
C PHE A 151 1.96 -0.73 -1.34
N ASP A 152 2.57 -0.80 -0.15
CA ASP A 152 2.93 -2.07 0.49
C ASP A 152 1.69 -2.95 0.74
N GLU A 153 0.61 -2.33 1.24
CA GLU A 153 -0.65 -3.01 1.48
C GLU A 153 -1.30 -3.46 0.16
N ALA A 154 -1.23 -2.64 -0.89
CA ALA A 154 -1.74 -3.02 -2.20
C ALA A 154 -1.02 -4.26 -2.76
N ILE A 155 0.29 -4.38 -2.53
CA ILE A 155 1.09 -5.54 -2.92
C ILE A 155 0.61 -6.80 -2.20
N VAL A 156 0.32 -6.72 -0.90
CA VAL A 156 -0.22 -7.84 -0.12
C VAL A 156 -1.55 -8.29 -0.72
N GLN A 157 -2.48 -7.36 -0.95
CA GLN A 157 -3.80 -7.68 -1.51
C GLN A 157 -3.70 -8.34 -2.90
N CYS A 158 -2.84 -7.85 -3.78
CA CYS A 158 -2.62 -8.50 -5.07
C CYS A 158 -1.95 -9.87 -4.95
N SER A 159 -1.06 -10.05 -3.98
CA SER A 159 -0.36 -11.33 -3.79
C SER A 159 -1.29 -12.43 -3.28
N ILE A 160 -2.30 -12.09 -2.47
CA ILE A 160 -3.38 -13.03 -2.07
C ILE A 160 -4.14 -13.54 -3.30
N VAL A 161 -4.47 -12.65 -4.24
CA VAL A 161 -5.16 -13.06 -5.48
C VAL A 161 -4.26 -13.94 -6.34
N LEU A 162 -2.96 -13.62 -6.40
CA LEU A 162 -1.99 -14.37 -7.21
C LEU A 162 -1.62 -15.73 -6.62
N SER A 163 -1.80 -15.97 -5.32
CA SER A 163 -1.64 -17.31 -4.74
C SER A 163 -2.77 -18.25 -5.13
N GLU A 164 -3.96 -17.72 -5.47
CA GLU A 164 -5.08 -18.52 -6.00
C GLU A 164 -5.06 -18.59 -7.54
N ASP A 165 -4.74 -17.48 -8.22
CA ASP A 165 -4.66 -17.37 -9.68
C ASP A 165 -3.42 -16.56 -10.12
N GLU A 166 -2.31 -17.27 -10.37
CA GLU A 166 -1.06 -16.66 -10.82
C GLU A 166 -1.17 -15.94 -12.18
N SER A 167 -2.18 -16.28 -12.97
CA SER A 167 -2.40 -15.72 -14.31
C SER A 167 -3.25 -14.44 -14.32
N ASN A 168 -3.68 -13.98 -13.14
CA ASN A 168 -4.58 -12.85 -13.02
C ASN A 168 -3.91 -11.53 -13.46
N VAL A 169 -4.22 -11.09 -14.69
CA VAL A 169 -3.63 -9.90 -15.31
C VAL A 169 -3.85 -8.64 -14.47
N LYS A 170 -5.03 -8.48 -13.86
CA LYS A 170 -5.34 -7.31 -13.03
C LYS A 170 -4.51 -7.28 -11.76
N ALA A 171 -4.30 -8.43 -11.12
CA ALA A 171 -3.46 -8.54 -9.93
C ALA A 171 -1.98 -8.27 -10.26
N LEU A 172 -1.47 -8.89 -11.33
CA LEU A 172 -0.10 -8.66 -11.81
C LEU A 172 0.14 -7.19 -12.13
N PHE A 173 -0.77 -6.56 -12.87
CA PHE A 173 -0.64 -5.14 -13.24
C PHE A 173 -0.68 -4.22 -12.02
N ARG A 174 -1.64 -4.40 -11.10
CA ARG A 174 -1.77 -3.57 -9.89
C ARG A 174 -0.57 -3.75 -8.96
N ARG A 175 -0.08 -4.98 -8.78
CA ARG A 175 1.12 -5.27 -7.99
C ARG A 175 2.38 -4.65 -8.61
N GLY A 176 2.57 -4.82 -9.92
CA GLY A 176 3.67 -4.22 -10.66
C GLY A 176 3.66 -2.69 -10.55
N LYS A 177 2.48 -2.07 -10.65
CA LYS A 177 2.31 -0.63 -10.45
C LYS A 177 2.70 -0.19 -9.04
N ALA A 178 2.18 -0.86 -8.00
CA ALA A 178 2.53 -0.53 -6.62
C ALA A 178 4.03 -0.68 -6.34
N LYS A 179 4.67 -1.74 -6.85
CA LYS A 179 6.12 -1.95 -6.75
C LYS A 179 6.93 -0.87 -7.48
N SER A 180 6.46 -0.44 -8.65
CA SER A 180 7.09 0.64 -9.44
C SER A 180 7.12 1.94 -8.64
N GLU A 181 6.02 2.30 -8.00
CA GLU A 181 5.92 3.51 -7.15
C GLU A 181 6.82 3.43 -5.91
N LEU A 182 7.08 2.23 -5.39
CA LEU A 182 8.07 1.99 -4.31
C LEU A 182 9.52 1.98 -4.80
N GLY A 183 9.78 2.16 -6.09
CA GLY A 183 11.12 2.10 -6.68
C GLY A 183 11.68 0.67 -6.83
N GLN A 184 10.84 -0.35 -6.67
CA GLN A 184 11.21 -1.76 -6.87
C GLN A 184 11.13 -2.13 -8.37
N THR A 185 11.92 -1.44 -9.20
CA THR A 185 11.80 -1.46 -10.67
C THR A 185 11.91 -2.86 -11.29
N GLU A 186 12.87 -3.68 -10.85
CA GLU A 186 13.05 -5.03 -11.40
C GLU A 186 11.86 -5.95 -11.05
N SER A 187 11.40 -5.92 -9.80
CA SER A 187 10.23 -6.71 -9.38
C SER A 187 8.94 -6.23 -10.04
N ALA A 188 8.82 -4.92 -10.31
CA ALA A 188 7.70 -4.37 -11.09
C ALA A 188 7.73 -4.85 -12.55
N ARG A 189 8.93 -4.85 -13.16
CA ARG A 189 9.16 -5.34 -14.53
C ARG A 189 8.75 -6.81 -14.66
N GLU A 190 9.12 -7.66 -13.71
CA GLU A 190 8.72 -9.08 -13.72
C GLU A 190 7.19 -9.23 -13.76
N ASP A 191 6.48 -8.48 -12.92
CA ASP A 191 5.01 -8.51 -12.87
C ASP A 191 4.39 -8.02 -14.18
N PHE A 192 4.89 -6.92 -14.76
CA PHE A 192 4.41 -6.42 -16.04
C PHE A 192 4.72 -7.34 -17.22
N LEU A 193 5.88 -8.01 -17.24
CA LEU A 193 6.23 -8.99 -18.27
C LEU A 193 5.34 -10.23 -18.18
N LYS A 194 5.06 -10.71 -16.97
CA LYS A 194 4.06 -11.77 -16.75
C LYS A 194 2.68 -11.32 -17.22
N ALA A 195 2.24 -10.11 -16.86
CA ALA A 195 0.96 -9.59 -17.30
C ALA A 195 0.87 -9.49 -18.83
N LYS A 196 1.93 -9.04 -19.50
CA LYS A 196 2.05 -8.97 -20.96
C LYS A 196 1.96 -10.34 -21.63
N LYS A 197 2.47 -11.40 -20.99
CA LYS A 197 2.37 -12.77 -21.53
C LYS A 197 0.91 -13.20 -21.69
N TYR A 198 0.03 -12.79 -20.77
CA TYR A 198 -1.39 -13.12 -20.78
C TYR A 198 -2.26 -12.09 -21.51
N SER A 199 -1.83 -10.82 -21.56
CA SER A 199 -2.49 -9.76 -22.32
C SER A 199 -1.48 -8.93 -23.12
N PRO A 200 -1.06 -9.41 -24.31
CA PRO A 200 0.03 -8.79 -25.07
C PRO A 200 -0.34 -7.45 -25.71
N GLU A 201 -1.63 -7.20 -25.94
CA GLU A 201 -2.16 -5.99 -26.59
C GLU A 201 -2.61 -4.91 -25.61
N ASP A 202 -2.50 -5.15 -24.30
CA ASP A 202 -2.91 -4.19 -23.29
C ASP A 202 -2.00 -2.94 -23.33
N LYS A 203 -2.59 -1.83 -23.76
CA LYS A 203 -1.90 -0.54 -23.92
C LYS A 203 -1.37 0.00 -22.58
N GLU A 204 -1.99 -0.33 -21.46
CA GLU A 204 -1.53 0.11 -20.14
C GLU A 204 -0.26 -0.62 -19.74
N ILE A 205 -0.23 -1.95 -19.86
CA ILE A 205 0.95 -2.77 -19.56
C ILE A 205 2.13 -2.35 -20.44
N LEU A 206 1.89 -2.16 -21.75
CA LEU A 206 2.94 -1.74 -22.69
C LEU A 206 3.49 -0.34 -22.38
N ARG A 207 2.65 0.56 -21.90
CA ARG A 207 3.04 1.92 -21.48
C ARG A 207 3.90 1.87 -20.22
N GLU A 208 3.49 1.12 -19.19
CA GLU A 208 4.27 0.99 -17.96
C GLU A 208 5.65 0.36 -18.22
N LEU A 209 5.71 -0.69 -19.03
CA LEU A 209 6.99 -1.29 -19.45
C LEU A 209 7.91 -0.29 -20.16
N ARG A 210 7.36 0.58 -21.00
CA ARG A 210 8.13 1.63 -21.68
C ARG A 210 8.68 2.66 -20.69
N LEU A 211 7.85 3.09 -19.74
CA LEU A 211 8.27 4.02 -18.69
C LEU A 211 9.43 3.46 -17.86
N LEU A 212 9.39 2.17 -17.50
CA LEU A 212 10.50 1.52 -16.80
C LEU A 212 11.80 1.52 -17.62
N VAL A 213 11.72 1.28 -18.94
CA VAL A 213 12.91 1.33 -19.82
C VAL A 213 13.48 2.75 -19.92
N GLU A 214 12.62 3.77 -19.97
CA GLU A 214 13.04 5.17 -20.00
C GLU A 214 13.71 5.59 -18.67
N GLN A 215 13.16 5.14 -17.55
CA GLN A 215 13.73 5.36 -16.22
C GLN A 215 15.12 4.72 -16.09
N ASP A 216 15.29 3.46 -16.51
CA ASP A 216 16.58 2.77 -16.48
C ASP A 216 17.63 3.46 -17.33
N LYS A 217 17.24 3.90 -18.53
CA LYS A 217 18.13 4.63 -19.43
C LYS A 217 18.60 5.94 -18.78
N ALA A 218 17.68 6.67 -18.15
CA ALA A 218 17.98 7.90 -17.43
C ALA A 218 18.90 7.65 -16.21
N LEU A 219 18.66 6.58 -15.45
CA LEU A 219 19.51 6.17 -14.33
C LEU A 219 20.92 5.82 -14.81
N TYR A 220 21.03 5.03 -15.88
CA TYR A 220 22.31 4.67 -16.49
C TYR A 220 23.08 5.90 -16.97
N GLN A 221 22.41 6.88 -17.58
CA GLN A 221 23.04 8.12 -18.03
C GLN A 221 23.52 8.99 -16.85
N LYS A 222 22.74 9.10 -15.78
CA LYS A 222 23.16 9.77 -14.54
C LYS A 222 24.38 9.10 -13.92
N GLN A 223 24.37 7.76 -13.82
CA GLN A 223 25.51 6.99 -13.34
C GLN A 223 26.75 7.23 -14.21
N LYS A 224 26.60 7.16 -15.54
CA LYS A 224 27.71 7.40 -16.48
C LYS A 224 28.34 8.78 -16.30
N GLU A 225 27.53 9.83 -16.16
CA GLU A 225 28.05 11.18 -15.92
C GLU A 225 28.74 11.31 -14.54
N LEU A 226 28.21 10.65 -13.50
CA LEU A 226 28.83 10.61 -12.18
C LEU A 226 30.21 9.92 -12.22
N TYR A 227 30.31 8.77 -12.88
CA TYR A 227 31.57 8.02 -12.99
C TYR A 227 32.62 8.73 -13.85
N LYS A 228 32.21 9.51 -14.87
CA LYS A 228 33.13 10.39 -15.61
C LYS A 228 33.80 11.42 -14.71
N GLY A 229 33.09 11.96 -13.72
CA GLY A 229 33.67 12.91 -12.76
C GLY A 229 34.61 12.26 -11.75
N LEU A 230 34.37 10.99 -11.40
CA LEU A 230 35.12 10.27 -10.37
C LEU A 230 36.39 9.56 -10.90
N PHE A 231 36.36 9.11 -12.16
CA PHE A 231 37.46 8.35 -12.78
C PHE A 231 37.91 8.89 -14.16
N GLY A 232 37.36 10.04 -14.58
CA GLY A 232 37.83 10.72 -15.79
C GLY A 232 39.21 11.36 -15.62
N PRO A 233 39.89 11.73 -16.72
CA PRO A 233 41.13 12.50 -16.65
C PRO A 233 40.88 13.77 -15.83
N ARG A 234 41.82 14.14 -14.95
CA ARG A 234 41.72 15.37 -14.13
C ARG A 234 41.36 16.53 -15.05
N PRO A 235 40.32 17.33 -14.74
CA PRO A 235 39.94 18.45 -15.60
C PRO A 235 41.15 19.36 -15.78
N GLU A 236 41.57 19.56 -17.03
CA GLU A 236 42.68 20.47 -17.33
C GLU A 236 42.31 21.88 -16.84
N VAL A 237 43.26 22.53 -16.17
CA VAL A 237 43.07 23.89 -15.68
C VAL A 237 42.80 24.77 -16.90
N LYS A 238 41.55 25.26 -17.06
CA LYS A 238 41.19 26.14 -18.18
C LYS A 238 42.24 27.26 -18.25
N PRO A 239 42.90 27.48 -19.41
CA PRO A 239 43.89 28.54 -19.51
C PRO A 239 43.21 29.87 -19.16
N LYS A 240 43.76 30.59 -18.18
CA LYS A 240 43.26 31.92 -17.79
C LYS A 240 43.25 32.77 -19.05
N LYS A 241 42.06 33.12 -19.55
CA LYS A 241 41.93 34.01 -20.71
C LYS A 241 42.61 35.33 -20.34
N ALA A 242 43.67 35.67 -21.07
CA ALA A 242 44.35 36.95 -20.90
C ALA A 242 43.33 38.06 -21.12
N ASN A 243 43.07 38.88 -20.10
CA ASN A 243 42.16 40.00 -20.23
C ASN A 243 42.91 41.15 -20.90
N TYR A 244 42.89 41.18 -22.23
CA TYR A 244 43.62 42.15 -23.04
C TYR A 244 43.30 43.60 -22.66
N LEU A 245 42.10 43.88 -22.14
CA LEU A 245 41.75 45.19 -21.59
C LEU A 245 42.58 45.55 -20.36
N VAL A 246 42.83 44.59 -19.47
CA VAL A 246 43.65 44.80 -18.26
C VAL A 246 45.11 44.99 -18.64
N ILE A 247 45.61 44.19 -19.59
CA ILE A 247 46.98 44.30 -20.10
C ILE A 247 47.18 45.66 -20.79
N PHE A 248 46.22 46.08 -21.61
CA PHE A 248 46.23 47.38 -22.27
C PHE A 248 46.19 48.54 -21.27
N TRP A 249 45.34 48.45 -20.24
CA TRP A 249 45.27 49.47 -19.19
C TRP A 249 46.57 49.57 -18.38
N GLN A 250 47.21 48.45 -18.05
CA GLN A 250 48.52 48.44 -17.37
C GLN A 250 49.62 49.07 -18.23
N TRP A 251 49.62 48.79 -19.53
CA TRP A 251 50.52 49.41 -20.48
C TRP A 251 50.27 50.92 -20.58
N LEU A 252 49.01 51.35 -20.72
CA LEU A 252 48.62 52.75 -20.82
C LEU A 252 49.00 53.54 -19.55
N VAL A 253 48.75 52.99 -18.36
CA VAL A 253 49.14 53.61 -17.08
C VAL A 253 50.66 53.74 -16.99
N SER A 254 51.41 52.75 -17.47
CA SER A 254 52.87 52.78 -17.50
C SER A 254 53.40 53.85 -18.46
N LEU A 255 52.77 54.00 -19.62
CA LEU A 255 53.09 55.04 -20.61
C LEU A 255 52.82 56.44 -20.06
N ILE A 256 51.67 56.65 -19.41
CA ILE A 256 51.33 57.94 -18.78
C ILE A 256 52.33 58.27 -17.67
N ARG A 257 52.67 57.30 -16.81
CA ARG A 257 53.70 57.51 -15.76
C ARG A 257 55.07 57.86 -16.35
N TYR A 258 55.45 57.23 -17.45
CA TYR A 258 56.70 57.53 -18.15
C TYR A 258 56.71 58.97 -18.70
N LEU A 259 55.63 59.37 -19.37
CA LEU A 259 55.49 60.73 -19.93
C LEU A 259 55.49 61.80 -18.82
N VAL A 260 54.78 61.58 -17.71
CA VAL A 260 54.80 62.50 -16.55
C VAL A 260 56.20 62.65 -15.95
N ARG A 261 56.97 61.55 -15.85
CA ARG A 261 58.37 61.61 -15.41
C ARG A 261 59.27 62.37 -16.39
N MET A 262 59.06 62.21 -17.69
CA MET A 262 59.79 62.93 -18.73
C MET A 262 59.51 64.43 -18.70
N PHE A 263 58.25 64.84 -18.53
CA PHE A 263 57.89 66.26 -18.41
C PHE A 263 58.40 66.90 -17.12
N LYS A 264 58.43 66.17 -16.00
CA LYS A 264 59.05 66.66 -14.76
C LYS A 264 60.56 66.91 -14.91
N ARG A 265 61.28 66.07 -15.66
CA ARG A 265 62.72 66.23 -15.91
C ARG A 265 63.11 67.37 -16.87
N LYS A 266 62.14 67.94 -17.60
CA LYS A 266 62.38 69.02 -18.58
C LYS A 266 62.10 70.42 -18.02
N ASN A 267 61.56 70.50 -16.80
CA ASN A 267 61.20 71.73 -16.10
C ASN A 267 62.10 72.00 -14.86
N GLU A 268 63.23 71.31 -14.76
CA GLU A 268 64.37 71.59 -13.86
C GLU A 268 65.54 72.10 -14.71
#